data_AF-A0A7W4WBV5-F1
#
_entry.id   AF-A0A7W4WBV5-F1
#
_cell.length_a   1.000
_cell.length_b   1.000
_cell.length_c   1.000
_cell.angle_alpha   90.00
_cell.angle_beta   90.00
_cell.angle_gamma   90.00
#
_symmetry.space_group_name_H-M   'P 1'
#
loop_
_entity.id
_entity.type
_entity.pdbx_description
1 polymer ?
#
loop_
_entity_poly.entity_id
_entity_poly.type
_entity_poly.pdbx_seq_one_letter_code
_entity_poly.pdbx_strand_id
1 'polypeptide(L)'
;MVEIDELLATMRGVIENARRLSMGLCDFITAESLSIADVMSDWFDQCPSKDRPISEQAIARFVEQRQTATRIKASRLFSGIELAILDDWQALEIKALTFSLNALLKAPLRIPANVNTHSGAL
;
A
#
# COMPACT_ATOMS: atom_id res chain seq x y z
N MET A 1 0.27 -10.62 -14.88
CA MET A 1 0.72 -9.36 -15.51
C MET A 1 -0.49 -8.53 -15.89
N VAL A 2 -1.43 -9.08 -16.68
CA VAL A 2 -2.74 -8.47 -17.03
C VAL A 2 -3.50 -7.90 -15.81
N GLU A 3 -3.60 -8.63 -14.71
CA GLU A 3 -4.31 -8.19 -13.49
C GLU A 3 -3.70 -6.94 -12.83
N ILE A 4 -2.37 -6.78 -12.89
CA ILE A 4 -1.68 -5.60 -12.35
C ILE A 4 -1.93 -4.40 -13.26
N ASP A 5 -1.87 -4.61 -14.57
CA ASP A 5 -2.10 -3.54 -15.55
C ASP A 5 -3.53 -3.00 -15.47
N GLU A 6 -4.52 -3.88 -15.27
CA GLU A 6 -5.92 -3.53 -15.02
C GLU A 6 -6.09 -2.76 -13.70
N LEU A 7 -5.43 -3.20 -12.62
CA LEU A 7 -5.45 -2.49 -11.34
C LEU A 7 -4.89 -1.07 -11.49
N LEU A 8 -3.72 -0.94 -12.11
CA LEU A 8 -3.07 0.35 -12.34
C LEU A 8 -3.90 1.26 -13.26
N ALA A 9 -4.54 0.69 -14.29
CA ALA A 9 -5.44 1.43 -15.16
C ALA A 9 -6.66 1.95 -14.39
N THR A 10 -7.25 1.12 -13.53
CA THR A 10 -8.40 1.50 -12.70
C THR A 10 -8.03 2.59 -11.70
N MET A 11 -6.89 2.45 -11.01
CA MET A 11 -6.38 3.47 -10.08
C MET A 11 -6.15 4.81 -10.78
N ARG A 12 -5.53 4.81 -11.97
CA ARG A 12 -5.38 6.04 -12.78
C ARG A 12 -6.73 6.65 -13.14
N GLY A 13 -7.72 5.82 -13.48
CA GLY A 13 -9.09 6.26 -13.77
C GLY A 13 -9.73 6.98 -12.59
N VAL A 14 -9.62 6.43 -11.38
CA VAL A 14 -10.17 7.03 -10.16
C VAL A 14 -9.53 8.37 -9.85
N ILE A 15 -8.20 8.49 -9.92
CA ILE A 15 -7.48 9.75 -9.70
C ILE A 15 -7.86 10.81 -10.74
N GLU A 16 -7.98 10.43 -12.00
CA GLU A 16 -8.41 11.35 -13.05
C GLU A 16 -9.84 11.85 -12.79
N ASN A 17 -10.72 10.97 -12.32
CA ASN A 17 -12.09 11.33 -11.97
C ASN A 17 -12.12 12.28 -10.75
N ALA A 18 -11.32 12.01 -9.72
CA ALA A 18 -11.15 12.89 -8.58
C ALA A 18 -10.66 14.28 -9.02
N ARG A 19 -9.63 14.35 -9.86
CA ARG A 19 -9.07 15.59 -10.39
C ARG A 19 -10.09 16.43 -11.18
N ARG A 20 -10.93 15.77 -11.98
CA ARG A 20 -12.00 16.44 -12.76
C ARG A 20 -13.10 16.99 -11.86
N LEU A 21 -13.42 16.28 -10.79
CA LEU A 21 -14.47 16.68 -9.86
C LEU A 21 -14.00 17.79 -8.90
N SER A 22 -12.83 17.59 -8.28
CA SER A 22 -12.33 18.41 -7.18
C SER A 22 -10.82 18.28 -7.05
N MET A 23 -10.10 19.36 -7.33
CA MET A 23 -8.64 19.39 -7.14
C MET A 23 -8.27 19.16 -5.67
N GLY A 24 -9.07 19.67 -4.74
CA GLY A 24 -8.88 19.43 -3.31
C GLY A 24 -9.00 17.96 -2.91
N LEU A 25 -9.93 17.20 -3.52
CA LEU A 25 -10.02 15.76 -3.30
C LEU A 25 -8.79 15.04 -3.87
N CYS A 26 -8.35 15.40 -5.08
CA CYS A 26 -7.18 14.80 -5.72
C CYS A 26 -5.90 15.02 -4.87
N ASP A 27 -5.71 16.24 -4.38
CA ASP A 27 -4.59 16.58 -3.51
C ASP A 27 -4.67 15.82 -2.18
N PHE A 28 -5.87 15.73 -1.60
CA PHE A 28 -6.10 14.97 -0.37
C PHE A 28 -5.80 13.48 -0.54
N ILE A 29 -6.30 12.86 -1.61
CA ILE A 29 -6.00 11.46 -1.93
C ILE A 29 -4.48 11.27 -2.06
N THR A 30 -3.80 12.14 -2.79
CA THR A 30 -2.35 12.06 -2.99
C THR A 30 -1.58 12.19 -1.67
N ALA A 31 -2.00 13.09 -0.80
CA ALA A 31 -1.34 13.36 0.47
C ALA A 31 -1.58 12.28 1.54
N GLU A 32 -2.75 11.65 1.53
CA GLU A 32 -3.14 10.66 2.54
C GLU A 32 -3.00 9.21 2.05
N SER A 33 -2.58 8.98 0.79
CA SER A 33 -2.31 7.65 0.26
C SER A 33 -1.16 6.98 1.01
N LEU A 34 -1.29 5.68 1.23
CA LEU A 34 -0.35 4.87 1.99
C LEU A 34 0.72 4.26 1.08
N SER A 35 1.97 4.36 1.51
CA SER A 35 3.08 3.65 0.87
C SER A 35 3.29 2.26 1.49
N ILE A 36 4.03 1.41 0.77
CA ILE A 36 4.53 0.13 1.30
C ILE A 36 5.33 0.35 2.59
N ALA A 37 6.14 1.43 2.64
CA ALA A 37 6.97 1.74 3.80
C ALA A 37 6.12 2.07 5.03
N ASP A 38 5.02 2.81 4.86
CA ASP A 38 4.10 3.14 5.96
C ASP A 38 3.49 1.86 6.55
N VAL A 39 3.00 0.96 5.69
CA VAL A 39 2.41 -0.32 6.13
C VAL A 39 3.44 -1.23 6.80
N MET A 40 4.68 -1.26 6.30
CA MET A 40 5.75 -2.07 6.89
C MET A 40 6.24 -1.51 8.23
N SER A 41 6.39 -0.19 8.34
CA SER A 41 6.78 0.47 9.60
C SER A 41 5.77 0.18 10.69
N ASP A 42 4.48 0.40 10.39
CA ASP A 42 3.39 0.16 11.34
C ASP A 42 3.31 -1.32 11.77
N TRP A 43 3.66 -2.26 10.87
CA TRP A 43 3.74 -3.68 11.21
C TRP A 43 4.89 -3.98 12.18
N PHE A 44 6.09 -3.46 11.92
CA PHE A 44 7.24 -3.70 12.80
C PHE A 44 7.03 -3.13 14.20
N ASP A 45 6.33 -2.01 14.30
CA ASP A 45 5.99 -1.39 15.59
C ASP A 45 4.95 -2.22 16.38
N GLN A 46 4.03 -2.90 15.68
CA GLN A 46 2.94 -3.67 16.30
C GLN A 46 3.24 -5.17 16.48
N CYS A 47 4.24 -5.72 15.79
CA CYS A 47 4.59 -7.14 15.85
C CYS A 47 6.06 -7.34 16.28
N PRO A 48 6.33 -7.47 17.59
CA PRO A 48 7.71 -7.60 18.11
C PRO A 48 8.37 -8.94 17.77
N SER A 49 7.61 -9.95 17.34
CA SER A 49 8.16 -11.25 16.93
C SER A 49 8.40 -11.27 15.42
N LYS A 50 9.68 -11.25 15.02
CA LYS A 50 10.13 -11.31 13.61
C LYS A 50 9.70 -12.58 12.86
N ASP A 51 9.21 -13.59 13.56
CA ASP A 51 8.97 -14.93 13.02
C ASP A 51 7.52 -15.20 12.60
N ARG A 52 6.60 -14.24 12.73
CA ARG A 52 5.21 -14.46 12.34
C ARG A 52 5.02 -14.09 10.86
N PRO A 53 4.62 -15.05 10.00
CA PRO A 53 4.34 -14.73 8.60
C PRO A 53 3.18 -13.73 8.52
N ILE A 54 3.40 -12.66 7.76
CA ILE A 54 2.37 -11.68 7.46
C ILE A 54 1.41 -12.31 6.44
N SER A 55 0.14 -12.48 6.84
CA SER A 55 -0.89 -12.96 5.92
C SER A 55 -1.49 -11.79 5.12
N GLU A 56 -2.02 -12.10 3.93
CA GLU A 56 -2.71 -11.11 3.08
C GLU A 56 -3.86 -10.42 3.84
N GLN A 57 -4.58 -11.19 4.67
CA GLN A 57 -5.65 -10.69 5.54
C GLN A 57 -5.14 -9.81 6.69
N ALA A 58 -3.89 -9.99 7.14
CA ALA A 58 -3.29 -9.10 8.11
C ALA A 58 -2.99 -7.75 7.46
N ILE A 59 -2.35 -7.75 6.28
CA ILE A 59 -2.05 -6.54 5.50
C ILE A 59 -3.31 -5.72 5.23
N ALA A 60 -4.35 -6.36 4.69
CA ALA A 60 -5.61 -5.68 4.38
C ALA A 60 -6.20 -4.98 5.62
N ARG A 61 -6.22 -5.65 6.78
CA ARG A 61 -6.74 -5.07 8.02
C ARG A 61 -5.93 -3.86 8.52
N PHE A 62 -4.61 -3.86 8.36
CA PHE A 62 -3.79 -2.70 8.73
C PHE A 62 -4.07 -1.50 7.84
N VAL A 63 -4.15 -1.73 6.53
CA VAL A 63 -4.47 -0.68 5.56
C VAL A 63 -5.87 -0.11 5.85
N GLU A 64 -6.86 -0.96 6.11
CA GLU A 64 -8.23 -0.54 6.47
C GLU A 64 -8.27 0.32 7.75
N GLN A 65 -7.49 -0.02 8.77
CA GLN A 65 -7.42 0.77 10.01
C GLN A 65 -6.90 2.18 9.77
N ARG A 66 -5.84 2.32 8.95
CA ARG A 66 -5.27 3.62 8.58
C ARG A 66 -6.27 4.42 7.74
N GLN A 67 -6.88 3.77 6.76
CA GLN A 67 -7.89 4.37 5.89
C GLN A 67 -9.13 4.83 6.65
N THR A 68 -9.51 4.16 7.74
CA THR A 68 -10.62 4.60 8.61
C THR A 68 -10.35 5.99 9.19
N ALA A 69 -9.13 6.25 9.66
CA ALA A 69 -8.77 7.57 10.17
C ALA A 69 -8.81 8.64 9.06
N THR A 70 -8.25 8.34 7.89
CA THR A 70 -8.32 9.20 6.70
C THR A 70 -9.77 9.48 6.28
N ARG A 71 -10.64 8.47 6.34
CA ARG A 71 -12.05 8.59 5.97
C ARG A 71 -12.84 9.48 6.92
N ILE A 72 -12.52 9.43 8.22
CA ILE A 72 -13.09 10.32 9.24
C ILE A 72 -12.64 11.78 9.02
N LYS A 73 -11.39 12.02 8.61
CA LYS A 73 -10.92 13.36 8.24
C LYS A 73 -11.69 13.87 7.01
N ALA A 74 -11.78 13.03 5.97
CA ALA A 74 -12.41 13.36 4.70
C ALA A 74 -13.90 13.71 4.84
N SER A 75 -14.63 13.03 5.73
CA SER A 75 -16.08 13.25 5.91
C SER A 75 -16.46 14.64 6.39
N ARG A 76 -15.49 15.39 6.93
CA ARG A 76 -15.67 16.79 7.37
C ARG A 76 -15.36 17.81 6.27
N LEU A 77 -14.72 17.37 5.18
CA LEU A 77 -14.14 18.23 4.15
C LEU A 77 -14.84 18.08 2.80
N PHE A 78 -15.40 16.90 2.52
CA PHE A 78 -15.86 16.54 1.19
C PHE A 78 -17.34 16.12 1.15
N SER A 79 -17.95 16.31 -0.01
CA SER A 79 -19.32 15.91 -0.30
C SER A 79 -19.49 14.40 -0.42
N GLY A 80 -20.72 13.90 -0.37
CA GLY A 80 -21.01 12.46 -0.49
C GLY A 80 -20.46 11.82 -1.78
N ILE A 81 -20.43 12.55 -2.90
CA ILE A 81 -19.90 12.04 -4.17
C ILE A 81 -18.38 11.93 -4.12
N GLU A 82 -17.70 12.95 -3.59
CA GLU A 82 -16.25 12.95 -3.41
C GLU A 82 -15.81 11.83 -2.45
N LEU A 83 -16.61 11.59 -1.40
CA LEU A 83 -16.37 10.50 -0.45
C LEU A 83 -16.53 9.12 -1.10
N ALA A 84 -17.46 8.93 -2.04
CA ALA A 84 -17.57 7.68 -2.79
C ALA A 84 -16.33 7.42 -3.66
N ILE A 85 -15.76 8.48 -4.28
CA ILE A 85 -14.51 8.37 -5.04
C ILE A 85 -13.33 8.02 -4.13
N LEU A 86 -13.29 8.59 -2.91
CA LEU A 86 -12.30 8.19 -1.91
C LEU A 86 -12.45 6.72 -1.51
N ASP A 87 -13.68 6.25 -1.31
CA ASP A 87 -13.95 4.84 -0.97
C ASP A 87 -13.46 3.89 -2.08
N ASP A 88 -13.70 4.25 -3.35
CA ASP A 88 -13.17 3.51 -4.51
C ASP A 88 -11.64 3.49 -4.53
N TRP A 89 -11.00 4.64 -4.26
CA TRP A 89 -9.53 4.72 -4.16
C TRP A 89 -8.99 3.82 -3.06
N GLN A 90 -9.57 3.88 -1.86
CA GLN A 90 -9.13 3.12 -0.70
C GLN A 90 -9.24 1.60 -0.93
N ALA A 91 -10.30 1.15 -1.60
CA ALA A 91 -10.45 -0.25 -1.98
C ALA A 91 -9.38 -0.73 -2.97
N LEU A 92 -8.97 0.11 -3.92
CA LEU A 92 -7.90 -0.20 -4.88
C LEU A 92 -6.52 -0.16 -4.20
N GLU A 93 -6.31 0.78 -3.29
CA GLU A 93 -5.08 0.91 -2.51
C GLU A 93 -4.83 -0.33 -1.64
N ILE A 94 -5.85 -0.88 -0.98
CA ILE A 94 -5.76 -2.16 -0.24
C ILE A 94 -5.26 -3.27 -1.17
N LYS A 95 -5.86 -3.41 -2.36
CA LYS A 95 -5.48 -4.43 -3.33
C LYS A 95 -4.02 -4.25 -3.79
N ALA A 96 -3.63 -3.01 -4.12
CA ALA A 96 -2.29 -2.69 -4.59
C ALA A 96 -1.22 -2.97 -3.52
N LEU A 97 -1.47 -2.56 -2.28
CA LEU A 97 -0.56 -2.78 -1.16
C LEU A 97 -0.47 -4.26 -0.79
N THR A 98 -1.60 -4.96 -0.75
CA THR A 98 -1.64 -6.40 -0.50
C THR A 98 -0.85 -7.17 -1.57
N PHE A 99 -1.10 -6.87 -2.85
CA PHE A 99 -0.35 -7.48 -3.95
C PHE A 99 1.16 -7.23 -3.84
N SER A 100 1.54 -5.97 -3.63
CA SER A 100 2.95 -5.56 -3.57
C SER A 100 3.70 -6.18 -2.39
N LEU A 101 3.08 -6.19 -1.21
CA LEU A 101 3.66 -6.78 -0.01
C LEU A 101 3.76 -8.30 -0.12
N ASN A 102 2.75 -8.96 -0.69
CA ASN A 102 2.83 -10.40 -0.95
C ASN A 102 3.94 -10.75 -1.93
N ALA A 103 4.14 -9.95 -2.98
CA ALA A 103 5.24 -10.15 -3.91
C ALA A 103 6.61 -9.97 -3.22
N LEU A 104 6.76 -8.96 -2.36
CA LEU A 104 7.99 -8.71 -1.60
C LEU A 104 8.29 -9.82 -0.59
N LEU A 105 7.27 -10.31 0.13
CA LEU A 105 7.43 -11.35 1.15
C LEU A 105 7.66 -12.75 0.56
N LYS A 106 7.09 -13.04 -0.62
CA LYS A 106 7.26 -14.31 -1.34
C LYS A 106 8.51 -14.31 -2.22
N ALA A 107 9.15 -13.15 -2.48
CA ALA A 107 10.39 -13.10 -3.22
C ALA A 107 11.50 -13.79 -2.41
N PRO A 108 12.22 -14.78 -2.98
CA PRO A 108 13.37 -15.34 -2.31
C PRO A 108 14.37 -14.22 -2.05
N LEU A 109 14.79 -14.05 -0.79
CA LEU A 109 15.88 -13.16 -0.42
C LEU A 109 17.09 -13.56 -1.29
N ARG A 110 17.34 -12.81 -2.36
CA ARG A 110 18.61 -12.88 -3.08
C ARG A 110 19.64 -12.22 -2.16
N ILE A 111 20.10 -12.96 -1.17
CA ILE A 111 21.37 -12.69 -0.52
C ILE A 111 22.40 -12.89 -1.64
N PRO A 112 23.14 -11.85 -2.09
CA PRO A 112 24.26 -12.09 -2.96
C PRO A 112 25.26 -12.95 -2.19
N ALA A 113 25.35 -14.23 -2.57
CA ALA A 113 26.39 -15.12 -2.11
C ALA A 113 27.71 -14.71 -2.78
N ASN A 114 28.47 -13.82 -2.14
CA ASN A 114 29.91 -13.64 -2.36
C ASN A 114 30.45 -12.69 -1.28
N VAL A 115 31.55 -12.92 -0.56
CA VAL A 115 32.83 -13.53 -0.96
C VAL A 115 33.43 -14.18 0.29
N ASN A 116 33.56 -15.51 0.32
CA ASN A 116 34.50 -16.13 1.25
C ASN A 116 35.90 -15.97 0.65
N THR A 117 36.69 -15.17 1.37
CA THR A 117 38.12 -14.94 1.26
C THR A 117 38.92 -16.16 0.80
N HIS A 118 39.58 -16.04 -0.35
CA HIS A 118 40.80 -16.79 -0.61
C HIS A 118 41.86 -16.34 0.40
N SER A 119 42.13 -17.16 1.39
CA SER A 119 43.38 -17.13 2.15
C SER A 119 43.84 -18.56 2.38
N GLY A 120 44.51 -19.11 1.37
CA GLY A 120 45.32 -20.32 1.47
C GLY A 120 46.75 -19.88 1.18
N ALA A 121 47.49 -19.61 2.25
CA ALA A 121 48.88 -19.22 2.22
C ALA A 121 49.76 -20.33 1.61
N LEU A 122 50.79 -19.90 0.87
CA LEU A 122 51.97 -20.67 0.52
C LEU A 122 52.80 -20.97 1.77
#